data_AF-A0A2J8J4P3-F1
#
_entry.id   AF-A0A2J8J4P3-F1
#
_cell.length_a   1.000
_cell.length_b   1.000
_cell.length_c   1.000
_cell.angle_alpha   90.00
_cell.angle_beta   90.00
_cell.angle_gamma   90.00
#
_symmetry.space_group_name_H-M   'P 1'
#
loop_
_entity.id
_entity.type
_entity.pdbx_description
1 polymer ?
#
loop_
_entity_poly.entity_id
_entity_poly.type
_entity_poly.pdbx_seq_one_letter_code
_entity_poly.pdbx_strand_id
1 'polypeptide(L)'
;YVRVPFLEVNDPGEPSGLETLKDTPPPRLIKSHLPLALLPQTLLDQKVKVVYVARNPKDVAVSYYHFHRMEKAHPEPGTWDSFLEKFMAGEVSYGSWYQHMQEWWELSRTHPVLYLFYEDMKEELMDHSTSPFM
;
A
#
# COMPACT_ATOMS: atom_id res chain seq x y z
N TYR A 1 11.84 9.88 14.46
CA TYR A 1 10.48 10.42 14.26
C TYR A 1 9.90 9.78 13.00
N VAL A 2 8.79 9.05 13.14
CA VAL A 2 8.08 8.42 12.01
C VAL A 2 7.11 9.44 11.42
N ARG A 3 7.31 9.82 10.15
CA ARG A 3 6.48 10.84 9.49
C ARG A 3 5.13 10.31 9.00
N VAL A 4 5.09 9.05 8.58
CA VAL A 4 3.89 8.39 8.04
C VAL A 4 3.85 6.97 8.60
N PRO A 5 3.20 6.76 9.76
CA PRO A 5 3.12 5.45 10.37
C PRO A 5 2.24 4.49 9.54
N PHE A 6 2.51 3.20 9.67
CA PHE A 6 1.65 2.14 9.15
C PHE A 6 0.44 1.94 10.07
N LEU A 7 -0.75 1.77 9.49
CA LEU A 7 -1.97 1.50 10.25
C LEU A 7 -1.95 0.11 10.90
N GLU A 8 -1.44 -0.88 10.19
CA GLU A 8 -1.47 -2.31 10.54
C GLU A 8 -0.30 -2.78 11.42
N VAL A 9 0.71 -1.93 11.65
CA VAL A 9 1.87 -2.30 12.46
C VAL A 9 1.59 -2.01 13.94
N ASN A 10 1.77 -3.04 14.76
CA ASN A 10 1.59 -2.99 16.21
C ASN A 10 2.65 -3.86 16.88
N ASP A 11 3.87 -3.32 16.98
CA ASP A 11 5.01 -4.02 17.56
C ASP A 11 5.01 -3.89 19.09
N PRO A 12 5.26 -4.98 19.85
CA PRO A 12 5.28 -4.92 21.31
C PRO A 12 6.30 -3.90 21.83
N GLY A 13 5.83 -2.92 22.60
CA GLY A 13 6.68 -1.89 23.21
C GLY A 13 6.82 -0.60 22.39
N GLU A 14 6.27 -0.55 21.17
CA GLU A 14 6.20 0.65 20.35
C GLU A 14 4.74 1.12 20.22
N PRO A 15 4.47 2.44 20.13
CA PRO A 15 3.13 2.93 19.89
C PRO A 15 2.65 2.50 18.50
N SER A 16 1.41 2.04 18.40
CA SER A 16 0.77 1.74 17.12
C SER A 16 0.70 2.99 16.23
N GLY A 17 0.46 2.78 14.94
CA GLY A 17 0.30 3.91 14.02
C GLY A 17 -0.84 4.86 14.41
N LEU A 18 -1.94 4.32 14.93
CA LEU A 18 -3.07 5.14 15.41
C LEU A 18 -2.73 5.91 16.68
N GLU A 19 -1.95 5.33 17.60
CA GLU A 19 -1.49 6.02 18.81
C GLU A 19 -0.54 7.15 18.46
N THR A 20 0.42 6.91 17.55
CA THR A 20 1.32 7.94 17.02
C THR A 20 0.57 9.14 16.44
N LEU A 21 -0.59 8.92 15.83
CA LEU A 21 -1.40 9.97 15.22
C LEU A 21 -2.27 10.78 16.19
N LYS A 22 -2.44 10.34 17.44
CA LYS A 22 -3.17 11.12 18.46
C LYS A 22 -2.43 12.41 18.81
N ASP A 23 -1.09 12.32 18.86
CA ASP A 23 -0.21 13.44 19.25
C ASP A 23 0.36 14.20 18.04
N THR A 24 0.00 13.80 16.80
CA THR A 24 0.47 14.46 15.58
C THR A 24 -0.48 15.58 15.16
N PRO A 25 0.00 16.83 14.98
CA PRO A 25 -0.84 17.94 14.56
C PRO A 25 -1.38 17.74 13.12
N PRO A 26 -2.58 18.22 12.79
CA PRO A 26 -3.09 18.19 11.41
C PRO A 26 -2.22 19.02 10.44
N PRO A 27 -2.13 18.61 9.15
CA PRO A 27 -2.72 17.42 8.55
C PRO A 27 -1.97 16.13 8.92
N ARG A 28 -2.73 15.06 9.18
CA ARG A 28 -2.19 13.74 9.57
C ARG A 28 -2.08 12.83 8.34
N LEU A 29 -0.98 12.11 8.23
CA LEU A 29 -0.75 11.12 7.18
C LEU A 29 -0.59 9.74 7.81
N ILE A 30 -1.26 8.75 7.23
CA ILE A 30 -1.14 7.33 7.58
C ILE A 30 -1.05 6.54 6.28
N LYS A 31 -0.34 5.41 6.31
CA LYS A 31 -0.27 4.49 5.17
C LYS A 31 -0.73 3.10 5.58
N SER A 32 -1.23 2.33 4.62
CA SER A 32 -1.67 0.96 4.84
C SER A 32 -1.59 0.15 3.55
N HIS A 33 -1.34 -1.15 3.70
CA HIS A 33 -1.52 -2.16 2.64
C HIS A 33 -2.76 -3.04 2.87
N LEU A 34 -3.61 -2.70 3.85
CA LEU A 34 -4.77 -3.52 4.18
C LEU A 34 -5.81 -3.52 3.05
N PRO A 35 -6.43 -4.68 2.76
CA PRO A 35 -7.64 -4.72 1.94
C PRO A 35 -8.78 -3.96 2.64
N LEU A 36 -9.76 -3.50 1.86
CA LEU A 36 -10.85 -2.67 2.39
C LEU A 36 -11.59 -3.33 3.57
N ALA A 37 -11.77 -4.65 3.51
CA ALA A 37 -12.44 -5.41 4.57
C ALA A 37 -11.76 -5.34 5.95
N LEU A 38 -10.48 -4.97 6.00
CA LEU A 38 -9.71 -4.86 7.25
C LEU A 38 -9.47 -3.40 7.68
N LEU A 39 -9.92 -2.41 6.89
CA LEU A 39 -9.82 -1.02 7.30
C LEU A 39 -10.83 -0.69 8.41
N PRO A 40 -10.45 0.18 9.37
CA PRO A 40 -11.41 0.72 10.33
C PRO A 40 -12.54 1.46 9.60
N GLN A 41 -13.78 1.00 9.81
CA GLN A 41 -14.98 1.57 9.19
C GLN A 41 -15.10 3.08 9.44
N THR A 42 -14.61 3.57 10.57
CA THR A 42 -14.59 4.99 10.91
C THR A 42 -13.83 5.85 9.90
N LEU A 43 -12.79 5.33 9.24
CA LEU A 43 -12.07 6.05 8.18
C LEU A 43 -12.93 6.22 6.93
N LEU A 44 -13.72 5.20 6.59
CA LEU A 44 -14.66 5.24 5.47
C LEU A 44 -15.83 6.19 5.76
N ASP A 45 -16.42 6.08 6.95
CA ASP A 45 -17.55 6.92 7.39
C ASP A 45 -17.18 8.42 7.42
N GLN A 46 -15.95 8.73 7.85
CA GLN A 46 -15.42 10.10 7.87
C GLN A 46 -14.99 10.62 6.49
N LYS A 47 -15.08 9.80 5.44
CA LYS A 47 -14.65 10.12 4.07
C LYS A 47 -13.24 10.72 4.05
N VAL A 48 -12.29 10.08 4.74
CA VAL A 48 -10.89 10.50 4.70
C VAL A 48 -10.39 10.47 3.25
N LYS A 49 -9.54 11.43 2.88
CA LYS A 49 -8.93 11.46 1.55
C LYS A 49 -7.93 10.32 1.45
N VAL A 50 -8.04 9.51 0.39
CA VAL A 50 -7.15 8.38 0.14
C VAL A 50 -6.36 8.60 -1.14
N VAL A 51 -5.09 8.25 -1.13
CA VAL A 51 -4.28 8.05 -2.34
C VAL A 51 -4.01 6.57 -2.45
N TYR A 52 -4.54 5.95 -3.50
CA TYR A 52 -4.31 4.54 -3.81
C TYR A 52 -3.38 4.44 -5.01
N VAL A 53 -2.30 3.66 -4.89
CA VAL A 53 -1.31 3.47 -5.96
C VAL A 53 -1.37 2.02 -6.42
N ALA A 54 -1.87 1.82 -7.63
CA ALA A 54 -1.83 0.57 -8.37
C ALA A 54 -0.50 0.42 -9.12
N ARG A 55 -0.12 -0.82 -9.43
CA ARG A 55 1.07 -1.15 -10.23
C ARG A 55 0.84 -2.45 -10.98
N ASN A 56 1.45 -2.61 -12.15
CA ASN A 56 1.38 -3.84 -12.95
C ASN A 56 1.64 -5.11 -12.08
N PRO A 57 0.78 -6.13 -12.15
CA PRO A 57 0.88 -7.30 -11.27
C PRO A 57 2.18 -8.09 -11.46
N LYS A 58 2.74 -8.09 -12.67
CA LYS A 58 4.00 -8.80 -12.96
C LYS A 58 5.17 -8.14 -12.22
N ASP A 59 5.20 -6.81 -12.21
CA ASP A 59 6.23 -6.06 -11.50
C ASP A 59 6.04 -6.11 -9.99
N VAL A 60 4.79 -6.13 -9.52
CA VAL A 60 4.46 -6.35 -8.11
C VAL A 60 4.94 -7.72 -7.63
N ALA A 61 4.67 -8.78 -8.39
CA ALA A 61 5.09 -10.14 -8.03
C ALA A 61 6.62 -10.23 -7.84
N VAL A 62 7.39 -9.69 -8.79
CA VAL A 62 8.87 -9.65 -8.70
C VAL A 62 9.31 -8.85 -7.49
N SER A 63 8.80 -7.63 -7.32
CA SER A 63 9.13 -6.76 -6.20
C SER A 63 8.82 -7.43 -4.85
N TYR A 64 7.69 -8.13 -4.77
CA TYR A 64 7.22 -8.72 -3.53
C TYR A 64 8.00 -9.98 -3.13
N TYR A 65 8.42 -10.77 -4.13
CA TYR A 65 9.34 -11.88 -3.92
C TYR A 65 10.67 -11.42 -3.34
N HIS A 66 11.26 -10.37 -3.92
CA HIS A 66 12.50 -9.79 -3.39
C HIS A 66 12.32 -9.18 -2.01
N PHE A 67 11.18 -8.53 -1.74
CA PHE A 67 10.87 -8.00 -0.43
C PHE A 67 10.82 -9.09 0.65
N HIS A 68 10.17 -10.23 0.40
CA HIS A 68 10.16 -11.37 1.34
C HIS A 68 11.56 -11.95 1.60
N ARG A 69 12.48 -11.86 0.63
CA ARG A 69 13.88 -12.30 0.82
C ARG A 69 14.70 -11.32 1.66
N MET A 70 14.28 -10.06 1.74
CA MET A 70 14.99 -9.00 2.45
C MET A 70 14.43 -8.79 3.87
N GLU A 71 13.11 -8.81 4.00
CA GLU A 71 12.40 -8.53 5.24
C GLU A 71 12.21 -9.82 6.04
N LYS A 72 12.95 -9.94 7.15
CA LYS A 72 12.97 -11.15 7.99
C LYS A 72 11.68 -11.37 8.75
N ALA A 73 10.81 -10.36 8.86
CA ALA A 73 9.48 -10.50 9.45
C ALA A 73 8.53 -11.34 8.57
N HIS A 74 8.83 -11.47 7.27
CA HIS A 74 8.04 -12.30 6.38
C HIS A 74 8.53 -13.75 6.34
N PRO A 75 7.64 -14.73 6.09
CA PRO A 75 8.04 -16.09 5.82
C PRO A 75 8.98 -16.17 4.61
N GLU A 76 9.95 -17.08 4.65
CA GLU A 76 10.82 -17.34 3.51
C GLU A 76 9.98 -17.65 2.25
N PRO A 77 10.18 -16.92 1.13
CA PRO A 77 9.28 -17.02 -0.01
C PRO A 77 9.46 -18.31 -0.83
N GLY A 78 10.55 -19.05 -0.61
CA GLY A 78 10.89 -20.24 -1.38
C GLY A 78 11.41 -19.92 -2.79
N THR A 79 11.13 -20.82 -3.75
CA THR A 79 11.50 -20.60 -5.15
C THR A 79 10.57 -19.56 -5.80
N TRP A 80 11.05 -18.91 -6.86
CA TRP A 80 10.26 -17.96 -7.63
C TRP A 80 8.95 -18.58 -8.13
N ASP A 81 9.00 -19.79 -8.69
CA ASP A 81 7.83 -20.45 -9.26
C ASP A 81 6.75 -20.72 -8.21
N SER A 82 7.13 -21.24 -7.04
CA SER A 82 6.20 -21.48 -5.93
C SER A 82 5.62 -20.18 -5.37
N PHE A 83 6.44 -19.13 -5.27
CA PHE A 83 5.95 -17.82 -4.84
C PHE A 83 4.95 -17.24 -5.85
N LEU A 84 5.24 -17.35 -7.15
CA LEU A 84 4.38 -16.84 -8.21
C LEU A 84 3.02 -17.56 -8.21
N GLU A 85 3.00 -18.88 -8.01
CA GLU A 85 1.75 -19.65 -7.85
C GLU A 85 0.91 -19.13 -6.67
N LYS A 86 1.53 -18.95 -5.50
CA LYS A 86 0.85 -18.39 -4.31
C LYS A 86 0.36 -16.98 -4.55
N PHE A 87 1.16 -16.13 -5.19
CA PHE A 87 0.78 -14.75 -5.53
C PHE A 87 -0.44 -14.73 -6.45
N MET A 88 -0.47 -15.57 -7.49
CA MET A 88 -1.62 -15.68 -8.40
C MET A 88 -2.86 -16.23 -7.70
N ALA A 89 -2.69 -17.14 -6.74
CA ALA A 89 -3.78 -17.66 -5.91
C ALA A 89 -4.26 -16.69 -4.82
N GLY A 90 -3.52 -15.59 -4.58
CA GLY A 90 -3.80 -14.66 -3.47
C GLY A 90 -3.40 -15.20 -2.10
N GLU A 91 -2.57 -16.24 -2.04
CA GLU A 91 -2.06 -16.89 -0.83
C GLU A 91 -0.77 -16.23 -0.32
N VAL A 92 -0.73 -14.91 -0.39
CA VAL A 92 0.36 -14.05 0.11
C VAL A 92 -0.21 -13.03 1.10
N SER A 93 0.66 -12.34 1.84
CA SER A 93 0.16 -11.30 2.76
C SER A 93 -0.65 -10.24 1.99
N TYR A 94 -1.70 -9.73 2.63
CA TYR A 94 -2.68 -8.80 2.05
C TYR A 94 -3.57 -9.38 0.93
N GLY A 95 -3.41 -10.65 0.58
CA GLY A 95 -4.35 -11.41 -0.25
C GLY A 95 -4.17 -11.23 -1.76
N SER A 96 -5.26 -11.41 -2.51
CA SER A 96 -5.26 -11.32 -3.98
C SER A 96 -5.04 -9.89 -4.46
N TRP A 97 -3.98 -9.68 -5.24
CA TRP A 97 -3.70 -8.40 -5.89
C TRP A 97 -4.88 -7.89 -6.72
N TYR A 98 -5.54 -8.78 -7.47
CA TYR A 98 -6.65 -8.41 -8.35
C TYR A 98 -7.85 -7.92 -7.55
N GLN A 99 -8.22 -8.68 -6.53
CA GLN A 99 -9.33 -8.31 -5.64
C GLN A 99 -9.04 -6.99 -4.92
N HIS A 100 -7.81 -6.84 -4.41
CA HIS A 100 -7.39 -5.60 -3.74
C HIS A 100 -7.54 -4.38 -4.66
N MET A 101 -7.02 -4.45 -5.88
CA MET A 101 -7.15 -3.35 -6.83
C MET A 101 -8.58 -3.05 -7.25
N GLN A 102 -9.39 -4.09 -7.47
CA GLN A 102 -10.78 -3.94 -7.87
C GLN A 102 -11.62 -3.29 -6.75
N GLU A 103 -11.45 -3.73 -5.50
CA GLU A 103 -12.16 -3.18 -4.35
C GLU A 103 -11.91 -1.68 -4.18
N TRP A 104 -10.64 -1.26 -4.25
CA TRP A 104 -10.26 0.14 -4.16
C TRP A 104 -10.72 0.97 -5.36
N TRP A 105 -10.74 0.37 -6.56
CA TRP A 105 -11.27 1.01 -7.76
C TRP A 105 -12.77 1.28 -7.63
N GLU A 106 -13.56 0.30 -7.18
CA GLU A 106 -14.99 0.48 -6.96
C GLU A 106 -15.28 1.52 -5.86
N LEU A 107 -14.49 1.51 -4.78
CA LEU A 107 -14.63 2.50 -3.71
C LEU A 107 -14.39 3.93 -4.23
N SER A 108 -13.44 4.12 -5.16
CA SER A 108 -13.14 5.44 -5.73
C SER A 108 -14.32 6.10 -6.43
N ARG A 109 -15.32 5.32 -6.85
CA ARG A 109 -16.55 5.83 -7.47
C ARG A 109 -17.48 6.55 -6.49
N THR A 110 -17.30 6.33 -5.18
CA THR A 110 -18.20 6.82 -4.12
C THR A 110 -17.48 7.56 -2.98
N HIS A 111 -16.17 7.39 -2.86
CA HIS A 111 -15.32 7.98 -1.81
C HIS A 111 -14.22 8.85 -2.42
N PRO A 112 -13.64 9.81 -1.65
CA PRO A 112 -12.58 10.68 -2.12
C PRO A 112 -11.23 9.94 -2.22
N VAL A 113 -11.12 9.07 -3.22
CA VAL A 113 -9.93 8.28 -3.54
C VAL A 113 -9.29 8.84 -4.81
N LEU A 114 -8.03 9.24 -4.71
CA LEU A 114 -7.17 9.48 -5.87
C LEU A 114 -6.52 8.14 -6.25
N TYR A 115 -6.94 7.57 -7.37
CA TYR A 115 -6.41 6.31 -7.88
C TYR A 115 -5.32 6.58 -8.91
N LEU A 116 -4.08 6.16 -8.62
CA LEU A 116 -2.90 6.39 -9.45
C LEU A 116 -2.30 5.07 -9.90
N PHE A 117 -1.61 5.08 -11.04
CA PHE A 117 -0.74 3.99 -11.48
C PHE A 117 0.72 4.39 -11.28
N TYR A 118 1.51 3.47 -10.73
CA TYR A 118 2.93 3.66 -10.47
C TYR A 118 3.70 4.00 -11.76
N GLU A 119 3.30 3.38 -12.87
CA GLU A 119 3.91 3.58 -14.18
C GLU A 119 3.75 5.03 -14.65
N ASP A 120 2.53 5.59 -14.58
CA ASP A 120 2.24 6.98 -14.93
C ASP A 120 3.05 7.95 -14.06
N MET A 121 3.10 7.69 -12.74
CA MET A 121 3.88 8.51 -11.80
C MET A 121 5.37 8.53 -12.17
N LYS A 122 5.93 7.41 -12.63
CA LYS A 122 7.33 7.33 -13.02
C LYS A 122 7.59 8.09 -14.32
N GLU A 123 6.70 8.01 -15.29
CA GLU A 123 6.82 8.72 -16.56
C GLU A 123 6.73 10.24 -16.37
N GLU A 124 5.75 10.72 -15.61
CA GLU A 124 5.60 12.15 -15.31
C GLU A 124 6.81 12.72 -14.57
N LEU A 125 7.38 11.98 -13.61
CA LEU A 125 8.60 12.39 -12.91
C LEU A 125 9.81 12.49 -13.85
N MET A 126 9.88 11.64 -14.88
CA MET A 126 10.94 11.74 -15.89
C MET A 126 10.73 12.93 -16.83
N ASP A 127 9.48 13.27 -17.19
CA ASP A 127 9.18 14.43 -18.05
C ASP A 127 9.53 15.77 -17.37
N HIS A 128 9.32 15.86 -16.05
CA HIS A 128 9.69 17.06 -15.28
C HIS A 128 11.20 17.16 -15.02
N SER A 129 11.97 16.07 -15.16
CA SER A 129 13.44 16.10 -15.09
C SER A 129 14.11 16.71 -16.33
N THR A 130 13.33 16.95 -17.39
CA THR A 130 13.73 17.70 -18.59
C THR A 130 13.19 19.14 -18.64
N SER A 131 12.50 19.60 -17.59
CA SER A 131 12.03 20.98 -17.50
C SER A 131 13.19 21.92 -17.15
N PRO A 132 13.44 23.01 -17.91
CA PRO A 132 14.51 23.97 -17.65
C PRO A 132 14.22 24.90 -16.45
N PHE A 133 13.24 24.57 -15.60
CA PHE A 133 12.86 25.33 -14.43
C PHE A 133 13.14 24.59 -13.12
N MET A 134 14.32 23.96 -13.05
CA MET A 134 15.01 23.68 -11.78
C MET A 134 16.30 24.49 -11.73
#